data_AF-A0A1F6CBF0-F1
#
_entry.id   AF-A0A1F6CBF0-F1
#
_cell.length_a   1.000
_cell.length_b   1.000
_cell.length_c   1.000
_cell.angle_alpha   90.00
_cell.angle_beta   90.00
_cell.angle_gamma   90.00
#
_symmetry.space_group_name_H-M   'P 1'
#
loop_
_entity.id
_entity.type
_entity.pdbx_description
1 polymer ?
#
loop_
_entity_poly.entity_id
_entity_poly.type
_entity_poly.pdbx_seq_one_letter_code
_entity_poly.pdbx_strand_id
1 'polypeptide(L)'
;MQVFVEDAPPINRFSLQIAFDPRLLAFVPGSFVPGPLAPDFAVGFANVQKDYVEVERATLGEGTEGGRGLLGTLTFSVLQELDRETKLRIPLVVWNRVIGWRRDRQAIQTDVRATLTSSTGLGGTSAIPGGGSSAPDFNKDGKVDFDDFFLFAAAFGSSNASFDLDSDGDVGFGDFFLFAEAFGK
;
A
#
# COMPACT_ATOMS: atom_id res chain seq x y z
N MET A 1 0.48 -3.70 -0.32
CA MET A 1 -0.99 -3.86 -0.36
C MET A 1 -1.49 -4.28 1.02
N GLN A 2 -2.58 -3.67 1.48
CA GLN A 2 -3.27 -4.07 2.72
C GLN A 2 -4.61 -4.70 2.35
N VAL A 3 -4.97 -5.81 3.00
CA VAL A 3 -6.25 -6.51 2.80
C VAL A 3 -7.13 -6.25 4.01
N PHE A 4 -8.16 -5.42 3.83
CA PHE A 4 -9.14 -5.14 4.86
C PHE A 4 -10.42 -5.96 4.64
N VAL A 5 -11.04 -6.41 5.72
CA VAL A 5 -12.31 -7.15 5.70
C VAL A 5 -13.29 -6.42 6.60
N GLU A 6 -14.50 -6.17 6.08
CA GLU A 6 -15.54 -5.47 6.84
C GLU A 6 -16.35 -6.41 7.75
N ASP A 7 -16.59 -7.65 7.31
CA ASP A 7 -17.38 -8.62 8.06
C ASP A 7 -16.78 -10.03 7.85
N ALA A 8 -15.72 -10.33 8.61
CA ALA A 8 -15.14 -11.67 8.60
C ALA A 8 -15.93 -12.59 9.53
N PRO A 9 -16.28 -13.81 9.10
CA PRO A 9 -16.79 -14.81 10.03
C PRO A 9 -15.68 -15.22 11.02
N PRO A 10 -16.03 -15.84 12.16
CA PRO A 10 -15.06 -16.53 12.98
C PRO A 10 -14.39 -17.64 12.15
N ILE A 11 -13.06 -17.63 12.06
CA ILE A 11 -12.28 -18.51 11.18
C ILE A 11 -11.04 -19.04 11.89
N ASN A 12 -10.49 -20.17 11.46
CA ASN A 12 -9.15 -20.62 11.88
C ASN A 12 -8.17 -20.80 10.72
N ARG A 13 -8.66 -20.63 9.49
CA ARG A 13 -7.87 -20.64 8.25
C ARG A 13 -8.58 -19.80 7.20
N PHE A 14 -7.80 -19.13 6.35
CA PHE A 14 -8.29 -18.54 5.12
C PHE A 14 -7.34 -18.86 3.95
N SER A 15 -7.89 -18.81 2.74
CA SER A 15 -7.13 -18.74 1.48
C SER A 15 -7.64 -17.56 0.66
N LEU A 16 -6.71 -16.78 0.11
CA LEU A 16 -6.97 -15.67 -0.79
C LEU A 16 -6.31 -15.98 -2.13
N GLN A 17 -7.06 -15.88 -3.23
CA GLN A 17 -6.44 -15.77 -4.55
C GLN A 17 -6.38 -14.29 -4.91
N ILE A 18 -5.18 -13.82 -5.25
CA ILE A 18 -4.93 -12.45 -5.67
C ILE A 18 -4.38 -12.51 -7.09
N ALA A 19 -5.18 -12.12 -8.07
CA ALA A 19 -4.80 -12.04 -9.47
C ALA A 19 -4.08 -10.72 -9.76
N PHE A 20 -3.04 -10.80 -10.57
CA PHE A 20 -2.19 -9.67 -10.96
C PHE A 20 -1.65 -9.88 -12.38
N ASP A 21 -1.19 -8.82 -13.03
CA ASP A 21 -0.48 -8.96 -14.31
C ASP A 21 1.00 -9.32 -14.05
N PRO A 22 1.44 -10.56 -14.36
CA PRO A 22 2.81 -11.01 -14.09
C PRO A 22 3.87 -10.34 -14.96
N ARG A 23 3.47 -9.56 -15.98
CA ARG A 23 4.40 -8.76 -16.79
C ARG A 23 4.78 -7.45 -16.09
N LEU A 24 3.89 -6.93 -15.25
CA LEU A 24 4.04 -5.64 -14.58
C LEU A 24 4.38 -5.78 -13.11
N LEU A 25 3.87 -6.82 -12.45
CA LEU A 25 4.01 -7.04 -11.02
C LEU A 25 4.54 -8.44 -10.73
N ALA A 26 5.40 -8.53 -9.71
CA ALA A 26 5.82 -9.80 -9.11
C ALA A 26 5.45 -9.82 -7.64
N PHE A 27 4.80 -10.89 -7.18
CA PHE A 27 4.59 -11.11 -5.75
C PHE A 27 5.93 -11.35 -5.04
N VAL A 28 6.15 -10.72 -3.88
CA VAL A 28 7.33 -10.96 -3.05
C VAL A 28 7.07 -12.14 -2.12
N PRO A 29 7.73 -13.30 -2.31
CA PRO A 29 7.51 -14.47 -1.46
C PRO A 29 7.84 -14.17 0.01
N GLY A 30 7.02 -14.69 0.93
CA GLY A 30 7.20 -14.46 2.37
C GLY A 30 6.83 -13.05 2.85
N SER A 31 6.40 -12.14 1.97
CA SER A 31 6.02 -10.77 2.37
C SER A 31 4.70 -10.68 3.14
N PHE A 32 3.91 -11.75 3.20
CA PHE A 32 2.63 -11.70 3.90
C PHE A 32 2.81 -11.63 5.41
N VAL A 33 2.34 -10.55 6.01
CA VAL A 33 2.29 -10.33 7.46
C VAL A 33 0.82 -10.33 7.91
N PRO A 34 0.43 -11.16 8.90
CA PRO A 34 -0.93 -11.18 9.43
C PRO A 34 -1.28 -9.86 10.08
N GLY A 35 -2.53 -9.42 9.90
CA GLY A 35 -3.06 -8.22 10.53
C GLY A 35 -3.74 -8.52 11.88
N PRO A 36 -4.16 -7.47 12.62
CA PRO A 36 -4.80 -7.60 13.92
C PRO A 36 -6.11 -8.39 13.95
N LEU A 37 -6.77 -8.61 12.79
CA LEU A 37 -7.95 -9.47 12.71
C LEU A 37 -7.60 -10.97 12.90
N ALA A 38 -6.37 -11.35 12.56
CA ALA A 38 -5.89 -12.73 12.57
C ALA A 38 -4.39 -12.80 12.99
N PRO A 39 -4.01 -12.26 14.17
CA PRO A 39 -2.60 -12.11 14.55
C PRO A 39 -1.90 -13.47 14.70
N ASP A 40 -2.64 -14.50 15.12
CA ASP A 40 -2.11 -15.85 15.36
C ASP A 40 -2.04 -16.72 14.11
N PHE A 41 -2.33 -16.16 12.92
CA PHE A 41 -2.34 -16.90 11.65
C PHE A 41 -0.93 -16.97 11.04
N ALA A 42 -0.01 -17.55 11.81
CA ALA A 42 1.40 -17.64 11.49
C ALA A 42 1.75 -18.80 10.55
N VAL A 43 0.90 -19.84 10.47
CA VAL A 43 1.16 -21.03 9.65
C VAL A 43 0.53 -20.85 8.28
N GLY A 44 1.28 -21.11 7.22
CA GLY A 44 0.75 -21.05 5.87
C GLY A 44 1.83 -20.87 4.82
N PHE A 45 1.39 -20.72 3.58
CA PHE A 45 2.28 -20.53 2.44
C PHE A 45 1.62 -19.60 1.43
N ALA A 46 2.46 -18.99 0.61
CA ALA A 46 2.03 -18.31 -0.59
C ALA A 46 2.51 -19.13 -1.79
N ASN A 47 1.57 -19.55 -2.63
CA ASN A 47 1.85 -20.29 -3.85
C ASN A 47 1.64 -19.36 -5.05
N VAL A 48 2.74 -18.97 -5.69
CA VAL A 48 2.71 -18.10 -6.87
C VAL A 48 2.41 -18.93 -8.10
N GLN A 49 1.33 -18.60 -8.77
CA GLN A 49 0.92 -19.17 -10.05
C GLN A 49 1.23 -18.17 -11.16
N LYS A 50 0.87 -18.52 -12.40
CA LYS A 50 1.21 -17.70 -13.57
C LYS A 50 0.68 -16.27 -13.50
N ASP A 51 -0.58 -16.10 -13.09
CA ASP A 51 -1.33 -14.83 -13.14
C ASP A 51 -2.05 -14.52 -11.81
N TYR A 52 -1.81 -15.32 -10.77
CA TYR A 52 -2.29 -15.07 -9.42
C TYR A 52 -1.35 -15.64 -8.37
N VAL A 53 -1.49 -15.18 -7.14
CA VAL A 53 -0.89 -15.79 -5.97
C VAL A 53 -2.00 -16.29 -5.06
N GLU A 54 -1.89 -17.53 -4.60
CA GLU A 54 -2.73 -18.06 -3.54
C GLU A 54 -2.01 -17.91 -2.21
N VAL A 55 -2.61 -17.16 -1.29
CA VAL A 55 -2.08 -16.94 0.05
C VAL A 55 -2.97 -17.68 1.02
N GLU A 56 -2.42 -18.74 1.62
CA GLU A 56 -3.08 -19.50 2.68
C GLU A 56 -2.46 -19.16 4.02
N ARG A 57 -3.30 -18.89 5.02
CA ARG A 57 -2.87 -18.75 6.43
C ARG A 57 -3.84 -19.43 7.37
N ALA A 58 -3.31 -19.98 8.44
CA ALA A 58 -4.03 -20.69 9.48
C ALA A 58 -3.37 -20.46 10.84
N THR A 59 -4.15 -20.70 11.89
CA THR A 59 -3.65 -20.82 13.27
C THR A 59 -3.76 -22.27 13.75
N LEU A 60 -2.93 -22.63 14.73
CA LEU A 60 -3.06 -23.88 15.49
C LEU A 60 -3.99 -23.72 16.71
N GLY A 61 -4.42 -22.49 17.02
CA GLY A 61 -5.35 -22.18 18.10
C GLY A 61 -6.82 -22.24 17.68
N GLU A 62 -7.68 -21.66 18.51
CA GLU A 62 -9.15 -21.67 18.33
C GLU A 62 -9.63 -20.93 17.07
N GLY A 63 -8.85 -19.98 16.57
CA GLY A 63 -9.21 -19.12 15.45
C GLY A 63 -9.44 -17.67 15.87
N THR A 64 -10.22 -16.96 15.08
CA THR A 64 -10.68 -15.59 15.34
C THR A 64 -12.12 -15.61 15.81
N GLU A 65 -12.55 -14.54 16.48
CA GLU A 65 -13.97 -14.30 16.78
C GLU A 65 -14.74 -13.69 15.60
N GLY A 66 -14.06 -13.46 14.47
CA GLY A 66 -14.60 -12.73 13.33
C GLY A 66 -14.62 -11.21 13.55
N GLY A 67 -15.30 -10.49 12.66
CA GLY A 67 -15.46 -9.04 12.70
C GLY A 67 -14.68 -8.29 11.62
N ARG A 68 -14.50 -6.99 11.83
CA ARG A 68 -13.86 -6.08 10.88
C ARG A 68 -12.40 -5.84 11.22
N GLY A 69 -11.56 -5.72 10.21
CA GLY A 69 -10.17 -5.34 10.43
C GLY A 69 -9.23 -5.64 9.28
N LEU A 70 -7.96 -5.27 9.50
CA LEU A 70 -6.87 -5.65 8.61
C LEU A 70 -6.59 -7.15 8.78
N LEU A 71 -6.79 -7.90 7.69
CA LEU A 71 -6.50 -9.32 7.62
C LEU A 71 -5.00 -9.58 7.45
N GLY A 72 -4.32 -8.72 6.69
CA GLY A 72 -2.87 -8.76 6.54
C GLY A 72 -2.36 -7.80 5.48
N THR A 73 -1.03 -7.74 5.40
CA THR A 73 -0.30 -6.95 4.42
C THR A 73 0.56 -7.87 3.55
N LEU A 74 0.77 -7.48 2.31
CA LEU A 74 1.60 -8.21 1.35
C LEU A 74 2.22 -7.26 0.33
N THR A 75 3.33 -7.68 -0.27
CA THR A 75 4.16 -6.82 -1.12
C THR A 75 4.23 -7.37 -2.54
N PHE A 76 4.11 -6.46 -3.50
CA PHE A 76 4.41 -6.69 -4.91
C PHE A 76 5.57 -5.79 -5.33
N SER A 77 6.51 -6.34 -6.09
CA SER A 77 7.55 -5.59 -6.78
C SER A 77 7.03 -5.19 -8.16
N VAL A 78 7.27 -3.94 -8.54
CA VAL A 78 6.98 -3.43 -9.89
C VAL A 78 8.14 -3.85 -10.80
N LEU A 79 7.85 -4.65 -11.83
CA LEU A 79 8.85 -5.20 -12.75
C LEU A 79 9.22 -4.23 -13.87
N GLN A 80 8.28 -3.38 -14.25
CA GLN A 80 8.44 -2.39 -15.30
C GLN A 80 7.70 -1.12 -14.88
N GLU A 81 8.24 0.05 -15.24
CA GLU A 81 7.52 1.31 -15.05
C GLU A 81 6.11 1.17 -15.64
N LEU A 82 5.12 1.45 -14.80
CA LEU A 82 3.71 1.31 -15.12
C LEU A 82 3.31 2.43 -16.08
N ASP A 83 3.55 2.27 -17.38
CA ASP A 83 3.10 3.21 -18.42
C ASP A 83 1.56 3.37 -18.43
N ARG A 84 0.84 2.47 -17.76
CA ARG A 84 -0.61 2.42 -17.59
C ARG A 84 -1.02 1.90 -16.21
N GLU A 85 -2.28 2.14 -15.88
CA GLU A 85 -2.96 1.54 -14.73
C GLU A 85 -2.91 -0.01 -14.77
N THR A 86 -2.47 -0.64 -13.68
CA THR A 86 -2.63 -2.09 -13.46
C THR A 86 -3.60 -2.38 -12.32
N LYS A 87 -4.26 -3.53 -12.36
CA LYS A 87 -5.29 -3.90 -11.38
C LYS A 87 -4.88 -5.17 -10.65
N LEU A 88 -4.85 -5.10 -9.33
CA LEU A 88 -4.88 -6.26 -8.46
C LEU A 88 -6.33 -6.64 -8.22
N ARG A 89 -6.65 -7.92 -8.32
CA ARG A 89 -7.99 -8.44 -8.08
C ARG A 89 -7.96 -9.53 -7.04
N ILE A 90 -8.95 -9.58 -6.18
CA ILE A 90 -9.18 -10.74 -5.30
C ILE A 90 -10.40 -11.46 -5.88
N PRO A 91 -10.23 -12.43 -6.80
CA PRO A 91 -11.35 -13.16 -7.38
C PRO A 91 -11.98 -14.20 -6.44
N LEU A 92 -11.22 -14.69 -5.47
CA LEU A 92 -11.65 -15.78 -4.59
C LEU A 92 -11.13 -15.58 -3.17
N VAL A 93 -12.05 -15.70 -2.23
CA VAL A 93 -11.77 -15.79 -0.79
C VAL A 93 -12.39 -17.08 -0.27
N VAL A 94 -11.60 -17.87 0.44
CA VAL A 94 -12.08 -19.10 1.09
C VAL A 94 -11.86 -18.98 2.59
N TRP A 95 -12.95 -19.12 3.34
CA TRP A 95 -12.95 -19.14 4.79
C TRP A 95 -13.12 -20.57 5.30
N ASN A 96 -12.30 -20.98 6.27
CA ASN A 96 -12.60 -22.13 7.10
C ASN A 96 -13.21 -21.62 8.41
N ARG A 97 -14.53 -21.65 8.48
CA ARG A 97 -15.32 -21.03 9.54
C ARG A 97 -15.39 -21.93 10.77
N VAL A 98 -15.52 -21.28 11.92
CA VAL A 98 -15.57 -21.87 13.26
C VAL A 98 -16.84 -21.37 13.95
N ILE A 99 -17.90 -22.17 13.96
CA ILE A 99 -19.17 -21.77 14.59
C ILE A 99 -19.46 -22.74 15.74
N GLY A 100 -19.00 -22.35 16.94
CA GLY A 100 -18.91 -23.25 18.08
C GLY A 100 -18.08 -24.49 17.71
N TRP A 101 -18.70 -25.67 17.83
CA TRP A 101 -18.07 -26.96 17.49
C TRP A 101 -18.07 -27.29 16.00
N ARG A 102 -18.79 -26.53 15.17
CA ARG A 102 -18.88 -26.80 13.74
C ARG A 102 -17.70 -26.16 13.00
N ARG A 103 -17.24 -26.88 11.99
CA ARG A 103 -16.23 -26.43 11.02
C ARG A 103 -16.83 -26.57 9.63
N ASP A 104 -16.77 -25.51 8.85
CA ASP A 104 -17.28 -25.51 7.49
C ASP A 104 -16.43 -24.63 6.58
N ARG A 105 -16.41 -24.97 5.29
CA ARG A 105 -15.64 -24.25 4.29
C ARG A 105 -16.57 -23.42 3.42
N GLN A 106 -16.37 -22.11 3.41
CA GLN A 106 -17.12 -21.19 2.57
C GLN A 106 -16.20 -20.58 1.52
N ALA A 107 -16.55 -20.71 0.25
CA ALA A 107 -15.87 -20.04 -0.86
C ALA A 107 -16.74 -18.88 -1.35
N ILE A 108 -16.15 -17.70 -1.46
CA ILE A 108 -16.79 -16.46 -1.89
C ILE A 108 -16.04 -15.97 -3.13
N GLN A 109 -16.73 -15.92 -4.26
CA GLN A 109 -16.21 -15.23 -5.44
C GLN A 109 -16.42 -13.74 -5.25
N THR A 110 -15.35 -12.98 -5.45
CA THR A 110 -15.33 -11.54 -5.22
C THR A 110 -14.82 -10.81 -6.45
N ASP A 111 -15.14 -9.54 -6.57
CA ASP A 111 -14.56 -8.65 -7.59
C ASP A 111 -13.98 -7.41 -6.91
N VAL A 112 -13.20 -7.64 -5.85
CA VAL A 112 -12.44 -6.57 -5.20
C VAL A 112 -11.28 -6.23 -6.12
N ARG A 113 -11.15 -4.94 -6.44
CA ARG A 113 -10.12 -4.42 -7.34
C ARG A 113 -9.35 -3.31 -6.65
N ALA A 114 -8.03 -3.40 -6.70
CA ALA A 114 -7.14 -2.31 -6.33
C ALA A 114 -6.40 -1.86 -7.58
N THR A 115 -6.46 -0.57 -7.85
CA THR A 115 -5.82 0.06 -8.99
C THR A 115 -4.46 0.60 -8.57
N LEU A 116 -3.40 0.20 -9.27
CA LEU A 116 -2.08 0.82 -9.19
C LEU A 116 -1.85 1.62 -10.48
N THR A 117 -1.70 2.92 -10.34
CA THR A 117 -1.24 3.81 -11.41
C THR A 117 0.23 4.13 -11.18
N SER A 118 1.08 4.08 -12.22
CA SER A 118 2.27 4.93 -12.14
C SER A 118 1.79 6.36 -12.14
N SER A 119 2.29 7.17 -11.23
CA SER A 119 2.39 8.60 -11.48
C SER A 119 3.59 8.83 -12.40
N THR A 120 3.50 8.40 -13.67
CA THR A 120 4.39 8.95 -14.71
C THR A 120 3.63 10.08 -15.39
N GLY A 121 3.77 11.26 -14.81
CA GLY A 121 3.22 12.52 -15.32
C GLY A 121 3.01 13.51 -14.17
N LEU A 122 3.50 14.76 -14.21
CA LEU A 122 3.88 15.59 -15.36
C LEU A 122 4.76 16.74 -14.80
N GLY A 123 5.87 17.20 -15.39
CA GLY A 123 6.09 17.33 -16.83
C GLY A 123 5.04 18.22 -17.50
N GLY A 124 4.19 18.86 -16.71
CA GLY A 124 3.07 19.66 -17.14
C GLY A 124 3.55 21.08 -17.13
N THR A 125 3.77 21.63 -18.31
CA THR A 125 3.77 23.07 -18.52
C THR A 125 2.38 23.61 -18.20
N SER A 126 1.97 23.59 -16.93
CA SER A 126 1.18 24.68 -16.42
C SER A 126 2.22 25.66 -15.92
N ALA A 127 2.67 26.52 -16.81
CA ALA A 127 3.28 27.76 -16.38
C ALA A 127 2.24 28.40 -15.46
N ILE A 128 2.40 28.24 -14.15
CA ILE A 128 1.89 29.21 -13.18
C ILE A 128 2.67 30.47 -13.53
N PRO A 129 2.04 31.48 -14.16
CA PRO A 129 2.73 32.72 -14.41
C PRO A 129 2.81 33.42 -13.05
N GLY A 130 3.93 33.26 -12.37
CA GLY A 130 4.28 34.02 -11.17
C GLY A 130 4.21 33.22 -9.88
N GLY A 131 5.40 32.94 -9.32
CA GLY A 131 5.59 32.39 -7.99
C GLY A 131 6.98 31.76 -7.95
N GLY A 132 8.00 32.54 -7.57
CA GLY A 132 9.39 32.08 -7.57
C GLY A 132 9.57 30.89 -6.63
N SER A 133 9.68 29.69 -7.20
CA SER A 133 10.00 28.48 -6.45
C SER A 133 11.35 28.65 -5.76
N SER A 134 11.32 28.81 -4.43
CA SER A 134 12.49 28.58 -3.60
C SER A 134 12.86 27.11 -3.78
N ALA A 135 14.08 26.82 -4.23
CA ALA A 135 14.51 25.43 -4.35
C ALA A 135 14.46 24.78 -2.95
N PRO A 136 14.01 23.51 -2.83
CA PRO A 136 13.92 22.80 -1.55
C PRO A 136 15.28 22.39 -0.93
N ASP A 137 16.34 23.08 -1.34
CA ASP A 137 17.67 23.06 -0.72
C ASP A 137 17.65 24.04 0.47
N PHE A 138 17.13 23.56 1.60
CA PHE A 138 16.90 24.36 2.80
C PHE A 138 18.20 24.63 3.56
N ASN A 139 19.17 23.70 3.45
CA ASN A 139 20.47 23.84 4.08
C ASN A 139 21.49 24.62 3.21
N LYS A 140 21.16 24.89 1.93
CA LYS A 140 21.94 25.63 0.92
C LYS A 140 23.25 24.95 0.54
N ASP A 141 23.31 23.63 0.59
CA ASP A 141 24.51 22.85 0.24
C ASP A 141 24.58 22.50 -1.26
N GLY A 142 23.57 22.90 -2.03
CA GLY A 142 23.47 22.68 -3.46
C GLY A 142 22.89 21.32 -3.83
N LYS A 143 22.38 20.55 -2.87
CA LYS A 143 21.67 19.28 -3.08
C LYS A 143 20.30 19.36 -2.40
N VAL A 144 19.44 18.41 -2.77
CA VAL A 144 18.16 18.20 -2.08
C VAL A 144 18.16 16.74 -1.63
N ASP A 145 18.49 16.51 -0.37
CA ASP A 145 18.65 15.17 0.17
C ASP A 145 18.01 14.97 1.56
N PHE A 146 18.42 13.92 2.27
CA PHE A 146 17.83 13.60 3.57
C PHE A 146 18.05 14.69 4.62
N ASP A 147 19.10 15.49 4.50
CA ASP A 147 19.36 16.57 5.44
C ASP A 147 18.31 17.69 5.26
N ASP A 148 17.92 18.01 4.02
CA ASP A 148 16.80 18.91 3.73
C ASP A 148 15.46 18.32 4.15
N PHE A 149 15.28 17.00 4.00
CA PHE A 149 14.06 16.32 4.45
C PHE A 149 13.85 16.47 5.96
N PHE A 150 14.91 16.37 6.77
CA PHE A 150 14.77 16.56 8.23
C PHE A 150 14.42 18.00 8.59
N LEU A 151 14.94 18.99 7.85
CA LEU A 151 14.56 20.40 8.02
C LEU A 151 13.10 20.65 7.65
N PHE A 152 12.66 20.09 6.52
CA PHE A 152 11.27 20.13 6.06
C PHE A 152 10.32 19.46 7.07
N ALA A 153 10.64 18.25 7.51
CA ALA A 153 9.84 17.49 8.47
C ALA A 153 9.69 18.21 9.82
N ALA A 154 10.71 18.97 10.24
CA ALA A 154 10.65 19.79 11.45
C ALA A 154 9.68 20.99 11.32
N ALA A 155 9.45 21.47 10.10
CA ALA A 155 8.52 22.55 9.79
C ALA A 155 7.13 22.06 9.35
N PHE A 156 6.95 20.76 9.14
CA PHE A 156 5.69 20.18 8.66
C PHE A 156 4.53 20.45 9.62
N GLY A 157 3.42 20.95 9.09
CA GLY A 157 2.24 21.40 9.84
C GLY A 157 2.38 22.79 10.47
N SER A 158 3.40 23.56 10.11
CA SER A 158 3.53 24.98 10.48
C SER A 158 3.14 25.89 9.32
N SER A 159 3.15 27.21 9.55
CA SER A 159 2.98 28.24 8.51
C SER A 159 4.31 28.93 8.15
N ASN A 160 5.42 28.18 8.24
CA ASN A 160 6.74 28.71 7.95
C ASN A 160 6.93 28.86 6.43
N ALA A 161 6.83 30.10 5.94
CA ALA A 161 7.02 30.46 4.54
C ALA A 161 8.36 30.02 3.91
N SER A 162 9.36 29.62 4.70
CA SER A 162 10.62 29.08 4.17
C SER A 162 10.48 27.65 3.64
N PHE A 163 9.46 26.92 4.08
CA PHE A 163 9.18 25.52 3.73
C PHE A 163 7.85 25.36 2.98
N ASP A 164 7.12 26.46 2.78
CA ASP A 164 5.91 26.57 1.95
C ASP A 164 6.35 26.79 0.49
N LEU A 165 6.44 25.67 -0.24
CA LEU A 165 6.90 25.57 -1.61
C LEU A 165 5.78 25.87 -2.62
N ASP A 166 4.52 25.65 -2.27
CA ASP A 166 3.36 25.94 -3.14
C ASP A 166 2.71 27.31 -2.86
N SER A 167 3.17 28.01 -1.81
CA SER A 167 2.72 29.32 -1.35
C SER A 167 1.26 29.37 -0.91
N ASP A 168 0.71 28.27 -0.40
CA ASP A 168 -0.66 28.20 0.13
C ASP A 168 -0.80 28.76 1.56
N GLY A 169 0.31 29.06 2.22
CA GLY A 169 0.38 29.64 3.56
C GLY A 169 0.62 28.62 4.68
N ASP A 170 0.63 27.33 4.37
CA ASP A 170 0.90 26.22 5.27
C ASP A 170 2.04 25.34 4.73
N VAL A 171 2.69 24.57 5.61
CA VAL A 171 3.71 23.57 5.24
C VAL A 171 3.05 22.20 5.34
N GLY A 172 2.62 21.66 4.22
CA GLY A 172 1.77 20.48 4.15
C GLY A 172 2.14 19.49 3.06
N PHE A 173 1.13 18.70 2.66
CA PHE A 173 1.33 17.65 1.66
C PHE A 173 1.56 18.22 0.25
N GLY A 174 1.05 19.42 -0.05
CA GLY A 174 1.32 20.12 -1.31
C GLY A 174 2.82 20.37 -1.47
N ASP A 175 3.45 20.94 -0.45
CA ASP A 175 4.90 21.17 -0.40
C ASP A 175 5.70 19.89 -0.43
N PHE A 176 5.23 18.84 0.26
CA PHE A 176 5.94 17.55 0.26
C PHE A 176 6.06 16.97 -1.16
N PHE A 177 5.04 17.14 -2.02
CA PHE A 177 5.12 16.67 -3.40
C PHE A 177 6.12 17.50 -4.23
N LEU A 178 6.22 18.81 -4.00
CA LEU A 178 7.21 19.68 -4.63
C LEU A 178 8.64 19.36 -4.16
N PHE A 179 8.82 19.09 -2.86
CA PHE A 179 10.07 18.62 -2.28
C PHE A 179 10.51 17.30 -2.91
N ALA A 180 9.60 16.32 -3.00
CA ALA A 180 9.88 15.00 -3.57
C ALA A 180 10.25 15.07 -5.06
N GLU A 181 9.74 16.04 -5.82
CA GLU A 181 10.12 16.25 -7.21
C GLU A 181 11.60 16.65 -7.35
N ALA A 182 12.14 17.39 -6.39
CA ALA A 182 13.52 17.87 -6.42
C ALA A 182 14.52 16.92 -5.73
N PHE A 183 14.03 15.97 -4.93
CA PHE A 183 14.87 15.07 -4.13
C PHE A 183 15.81 14.21 -5.00
N GLY A 184 17.10 14.24 -4.68
CA GLY A 184 18.14 13.44 -5.33
C GLY A 184 18.57 13.89 -6.73
N LYS A 185 18.19 15.10 -7.15
CA LYS A 185 18.65 15.72 -8.41
C LYS A 185 20.03 16.37 -8.27
#